data_AF-A0A1I6HKE7-F1
#
_entry.id   AF-A0A1I6HKE7-F1
#
_cell.length_a   1.000
_cell.length_b   1.000
_cell.length_c   1.000
_cell.angle_alpha   90.00
_cell.angle_beta   90.00
_cell.angle_gamma   90.00
#
_symmetry.space_group_name_H-M   'P 1'
#
loop_
_entity.id
_entity.type
_entity.pdbx_description
1 polymer ?
#
loop_
_entity_poly.entity_id
_entity_poly.type
_entity_poly.pdbx_seq_one_letter_code
_entity_poly.pdbx_strand_id
1 'polypeptide(L)'
;MTVLIAGPDEDGLGDALTDLGVELVRVEGIANRDTLVDAGVETAETLVLTDMDDASSIPVAREANPNIRVVAYSRDSLPEYARGQADLSVDPDLLAADVVAEELVGA
;
A
#
# COMPACT_ATOMS: atom_id res chain seq x y z
N MET A 1 -1.13 7.25 -12.18
CA MET A 1 -1.29 6.95 -10.76
C MET A 1 0.03 6.43 -10.24
N THR A 2 0.54 7.00 -9.14
CA THR A 2 1.72 6.48 -8.45
C THR A 2 1.31 5.70 -7.20
N VAL A 3 1.74 4.45 -7.10
CA VAL A 3 1.43 3.56 -5.97
C VAL A 3 2.73 3.13 -5.31
N LEU A 4 2.80 3.32 -3.99
CA LEU A 4 3.86 2.77 -3.16
C LEU A 4 3.43 1.42 -2.61
N ILE A 5 4.33 0.45 -2.58
CA ILE A 5 4.10 -0.84 -1.90
C ILE A 5 5.19 -1.09 -0.87
N ALA A 6 4.78 -1.39 0.37
CA ALA A 6 5.67 -1.73 1.47
C ALA A 6 5.35 -3.14 1.99
N GLY A 7 6.40 -3.92 2.22
CA GLY A 7 6.33 -5.34 2.53
C GLY A 7 6.61 -6.25 1.33
N PRO A 8 6.68 -7.58 1.55
CA PRO A 8 6.86 -8.56 0.50
C PRO A 8 5.57 -8.68 -0.32
N ASP A 9 5.69 -8.64 -1.65
CA ASP A 9 4.58 -8.70 -2.60
C ASP A 9 4.36 -10.14 -3.08
N GLU A 10 4.08 -11.06 -2.15
CA GLU A 10 4.01 -12.51 -2.43
C GLU A 10 2.85 -12.89 -3.36
N ASP A 11 1.77 -12.09 -3.33
CA ASP A 11 0.56 -12.29 -4.11
C ASP A 11 0.57 -11.57 -5.47
N GLY A 12 1.64 -10.82 -5.77
CA GLY A 12 1.86 -10.20 -7.07
C GLY A 12 0.97 -8.99 -7.37
N LEU A 13 0.55 -8.22 -6.36
CA LEU A 13 -0.25 -7.01 -6.54
C LEU A 13 0.56 -5.91 -7.25
N GLY A 14 1.85 -5.78 -6.96
CA GLY A 14 2.70 -4.80 -7.63
C GLY A 14 2.85 -5.07 -9.12
N ASP A 15 2.98 -6.34 -9.50
CA ASP A 15 3.07 -6.75 -10.90
C ASP A 15 1.74 -6.53 -11.62
N ALA A 16 0.61 -6.90 -10.99
CA ALA A 16 -0.72 -6.63 -11.52
C ALA A 16 -0.99 -5.12 -11.76
N LEU A 17 -0.57 -4.25 -10.84
CA LEU A 17 -0.67 -2.80 -11.00
C LEU A 17 0.21 -2.30 -12.17
N THR A 18 1.43 -2.83 -12.29
CA THR A 18 2.37 -2.45 -13.37
C THR A 18 1.81 -2.83 -14.74
N ASP A 19 1.16 -4.00 -14.85
CA ASP A 19 0.50 -4.46 -16.08
C ASP A 19 -0.65 -3.54 -16.52
N LEU A 20 -1.28 -2.84 -15.56
CA LEU A 20 -2.31 -1.81 -15.81
C LEU A 20 -1.72 -0.42 -16.08
N GLY A 21 -0.39 -0.28 -16.17
CA GLY A 21 0.30 0.98 -16.45
C GLY A 21 0.43 1.92 -15.26
N VAL A 22 0.28 1.41 -14.04
CA VAL A 22 0.54 2.16 -12.80
C VAL A 22 2.04 2.36 -12.62
N GLU A 23 2.42 3.54 -12.17
CA GLU A 23 3.79 3.78 -11.72
C GLU A 23 3.95 3.20 -10.31
N LEU A 24 4.49 1.98 -10.25
CA LEU A 24 4.74 1.28 -8.99
C LEU A 24 6.13 1.62 -8.44
N VAL A 25 6.19 2.03 -7.17
CA VAL A 25 7.43 2.21 -6.43
C VAL A 25 7.43 1.26 -5.22
N ARG A 26 8.45 0.41 -5.12
CA ARG A 26 8.63 -0.48 -3.97
C ARG A 26 9.41 0.25 -2.88
N VAL A 27 8.88 0.28 -1.67
CA VAL A 27 9.57 0.83 -0.49
C VAL A 27 10.59 -0.21 -0.04
N GLU A 28 11.88 0.13 -0.15
CA GLU A 28 12.94 -0.82 0.21
C GLU A 28 13.16 -0.86 1.73
N GLY A 29 13.13 -2.08 2.29
CA GLY A 29 13.36 -2.31 3.72
C GLY A 29 12.16 -1.89 4.58
N ILE A 30 12.45 -1.42 5.80
CA ILE A 30 11.42 -1.04 6.77
C ILE A 30 10.76 0.27 6.35
N ALA A 31 9.42 0.31 6.30
CA ALA A 31 8.66 1.51 5.94
C ALA A 31 8.65 2.53 7.09
N ASN A 32 9.65 3.40 7.09
CA ASN A 32 9.81 4.50 8.04
C ASN A 32 9.77 5.84 7.30
N ARG A 33 9.90 6.95 8.04
CA ARG A 33 9.79 8.29 7.44
C ARG A 33 10.77 8.50 6.29
N ASP A 34 12.03 8.14 6.47
CA ASP A 34 13.07 8.41 5.48
C ASP A 34 12.83 7.58 4.22
N THR A 35 12.55 6.27 4.37
CA THR A 35 12.30 5.38 3.24
C THR A 35 11.02 5.74 2.47
N LEU A 36 9.98 6.22 3.16
CA LEU A 36 8.76 6.70 2.50
C LEU A 36 8.98 8.01 1.74
N VAL A 37 9.76 8.95 2.30
CA VAL A 37 10.09 10.21 1.62
C VAL A 37 10.94 9.93 0.38
N ASP A 38 11.95 9.07 0.50
CA ASP A 38 12.80 8.65 -0.62
C ASP A 38 11.98 7.95 -1.72
N ALA A 39 10.93 7.21 -1.34
CA ALA A 39 9.98 6.58 -2.25
C ALA A 39 8.95 7.55 -2.87
N GLY A 40 8.92 8.83 -2.44
CA GLY A 40 8.02 9.84 -3.01
C GLY A 40 6.62 9.86 -2.43
N VAL A 41 6.43 9.48 -1.15
CA VAL A 41 5.12 9.45 -0.47
C VAL A 41 4.35 10.77 -0.51
N GLU A 42 5.06 11.90 -0.60
CA GLU A 42 4.47 13.25 -0.60
C GLU A 42 3.52 13.49 -1.79
N THR A 43 3.75 12.79 -2.91
CA THR A 43 2.95 12.91 -4.13
C THR A 43 2.26 11.61 -4.54
N ALA A 44 2.53 10.51 -3.85
CA ALA A 44 1.91 9.23 -4.13
C ALA A 44 0.39 9.26 -3.90
N GLU A 45 -0.35 8.53 -4.72
CA GLU A 45 -1.81 8.48 -4.64
C GLU A 45 -2.27 7.36 -3.71
N THR A 46 -1.50 6.27 -3.62
CA THR A 46 -1.82 5.13 -2.75
C THR A 46 -0.56 4.55 -2.13
N LEU A 47 -0.66 4.18 -0.85
CA LEU A 47 0.27 3.32 -0.14
C LEU A 47 -0.42 1.97 0.11
N VAL A 48 0.18 0.91 -0.43
CA VAL A 48 -0.21 -0.48 -0.19
C VAL A 48 0.72 -1.08 0.87
N LEU A 49 0.14 -1.69 1.90
CA LEU A 49 0.86 -2.49 2.89
C LEU A 49 0.52 -3.96 2.68
N THR A 50 1.53 -4.77 2.36
CA THR A 50 1.40 -6.24 2.29
C THR A 50 1.89 -6.93 3.56
N ASP A 51 2.68 -6.21 4.37
CA ASP A 51 3.10 -6.62 5.71
C ASP A 51 2.46 -5.73 6.79
N MET A 52 1.85 -6.35 7.80
CA MET A 52 1.22 -5.62 8.90
C MET A 52 2.23 -5.15 9.95
N ASP A 53 3.47 -5.64 9.92
CA ASP A 53 4.56 -5.08 10.73
C ASP A 53 4.90 -3.64 10.30
N ASP A 54 4.66 -3.30 9.04
CA ASP A 54 4.81 -1.94 8.51
C ASP A 54 3.58 -1.04 8.79
N ALA A 55 2.58 -1.48 9.57
CA ALA A 55 1.38 -0.67 9.86
C ALA A 55 1.68 0.68 10.56
N SER A 56 2.85 0.80 11.21
CA SER A 56 3.32 2.06 11.80
C SER A 56 3.69 3.12 10.76
N SER A 57 3.85 2.74 9.49
CA SER A 57 4.10 3.64 8.37
C SER A 57 2.88 4.48 7.98
N ILE A 58 1.66 4.02 8.28
CA ILE A 58 0.40 4.70 7.95
C ILE A 58 0.35 6.14 8.49
N PRO A 59 0.50 6.40 9.80
CA PRO A 59 0.49 7.77 10.32
C PRO A 59 1.64 8.63 9.76
N VAL A 60 2.78 8.02 9.44
CA VAL A 60 3.94 8.73 8.85
C VAL A 60 3.63 9.16 7.42
N ALA A 61 3.06 8.27 6.61
CA ALA A 61 2.63 8.57 5.26
C ALA A 61 1.56 9.67 5.23
N ARG A 62 0.58 9.63 6.16
CA ARG A 62 -0.45 10.66 6.28
C ARG A 62 0.07 12.01 6.76
N GLU A 63 1.13 12.03 7.56
CA GLU A 63 1.80 13.28 7.96
C GLU A 63 2.45 13.96 6.75
N ALA A 64 3.10 13.20 5.89
CA ALA A 64 3.73 13.70 4.67
C ALA A 64 2.71 14.04 3.56
N ASN A 65 1.66 13.23 3.44
CA ASN A 65 0.61 13.37 2.44
C ASN A 65 -0.76 13.08 3.07
N PRO A 66 -1.50 14.12 3.52
CA PRO A 66 -2.80 13.94 4.17
C PRO A 66 -3.88 13.30 3.29
N ASN A 67 -3.70 13.30 1.96
CA ASN A 67 -4.66 12.79 1.00
C ASN A 67 -4.33 11.39 0.49
N ILE A 68 -3.22 10.78 0.94
CA ILE A 68 -2.83 9.45 0.49
C ILE A 68 -3.90 8.42 0.86
N ARG A 69 -4.26 7.56 -0.10
CA ARG A 69 -5.09 6.39 0.14
C ARG A 69 -4.22 5.26 0.70
N VAL A 70 -4.69 4.60 1.75
CA VAL A 70 -3.96 3.52 2.42
C VAL A 70 -4.73 2.21 2.26
N VAL A 71 -4.08 1.20 1.70
CA VAL A 71 -4.67 -0.11 1.40
C VAL A 71 -3.84 -1.20 2.08
N ALA A 72 -4.45 -2.01 2.94
CA ALA A 72 -3.84 -3.25 3.41
C ALA A 72 -4.24 -4.39 2.47
N TYR A 73 -3.26 -5.09 1.92
CA TYR A 73 -3.45 -6.29 1.09
C TYR A 73 -2.68 -7.45 1.71
N SER A 74 -3.29 -8.10 2.71
CA SER A 74 -2.64 -9.13 3.52
C SER A 74 -3.67 -10.04 4.18
N ARG A 75 -3.26 -11.28 4.51
CA ARG A 75 -4.06 -12.21 5.33
C ARG A 75 -4.10 -11.78 6.79
N ASP A 76 -3.08 -11.04 7.22
CA ASP A 76 -2.98 -10.57 8.58
C ASP A 76 -3.87 -9.36 8.81
N SER A 77 -4.43 -9.29 10.02
CA SER A 77 -5.22 -8.13 10.43
C SER A 77 -4.31 -6.99 10.85
N LEU A 78 -4.65 -5.77 10.42
CA LEU A 78 -4.04 -4.56 10.95
C LEU A 78 -4.09 -4.55 12.49
N PRO A 79 -3.01 -4.09 13.16
CA PRO A 79 -3.01 -3.81 14.59
C PRO A 79 -4.14 -2.84 14.98
N GLU A 80 -4.64 -2.92 16.21
CA GLU A 80 -5.80 -2.14 16.68
C GLU A 80 -5.62 -0.63 16.44
N TYR A 81 -4.43 -0.10 16.67
CA TYR A 81 -4.12 1.32 16.48
C TYR A 81 -4.19 1.77 15.01
N ALA A 82 -4.01 0.85 14.06
CA ALA A 82 -3.93 1.12 12.62
C ALA A 82 -5.24 0.84 11.88
N ARG A 83 -6.13 0.00 12.42
CA ARG A 83 -7.39 -0.41 11.75
C ARG A 83 -8.27 0.74 11.29
N GLY A 84 -8.34 1.82 12.08
CA GLY A 84 -9.15 3.00 11.73
C GLY A 84 -8.46 3.98 10.78
N GLN A 85 -7.22 3.71 10.39
CA GLN A 85 -6.40 4.61 9.57
C GLN A 85 -6.22 4.13 8.13
N ALA A 86 -6.43 2.84 7.85
CA ALA A 86 -6.48 2.32 6.49
C ALA A 86 -7.84 2.60 5.84
N ASP A 87 -7.82 2.95 4.56
CA ASP A 87 -9.04 3.22 3.79
C ASP A 87 -9.67 1.93 3.27
N LEU A 88 -8.85 0.90 3.02
CA LEU A 88 -9.28 -0.43 2.60
C LEU A 88 -8.40 -1.51 3.24
N SER A 89 -8.99 -2.64 3.59
CA SER A 89 -8.28 -3.86 3.99
C SER A 89 -8.86 -5.01 3.20
N VAL A 90 -8.00 -5.73 2.48
CA VAL A 90 -8.38 -6.82 1.59
C VAL A 90 -7.51 -8.03 1.88
N ASP A 91 -8.16 -9.18 2.02
CA ASP A 91 -7.50 -10.47 2.18
C ASP A 91 -7.24 -11.06 0.78
N PRO A 92 -5.99 -11.40 0.42
CA PRO A 92 -5.65 -12.03 -0.85
C PRO A 92 -6.39 -13.35 -1.11
N ASP A 93 -6.81 -14.06 -0.06
CA ASP A 93 -7.57 -15.31 -0.19
C ASP A 93 -9.05 -15.04 -0.53
N LEU A 94 -9.52 -13.80 -0.41
CA LEU A 94 -10.88 -13.36 -0.76
C LEU A 94 -10.94 -12.65 -2.11
N LEU A 95 -9.95 -11.81 -2.42
CA LEU A 95 -9.85 -11.09 -3.68
C LEU A 95 -8.42 -11.18 -4.24
N ALA A 96 -8.31 -11.71 -5.45
CA ALA A 96 -7.04 -11.86 -6.16
C ALA A 96 -6.45 -10.51 -6.57
N ALA A 97 -5.13 -10.48 -6.73
CA ALA A 97 -4.34 -9.28 -6.97
C ALA A 97 -4.73 -8.53 -8.24
N ASP A 98 -5.10 -9.25 -9.31
CA ASP A 98 -5.59 -8.68 -10.56
C ASP A 98 -6.89 -7.90 -10.36
N VAL A 99 -7.85 -8.48 -9.64
CA VAL A 99 -9.13 -7.83 -9.31
C VAL A 99 -8.91 -6.59 -8.46
N VAL A 100 -8.04 -6.69 -7.44
CA VAL A 100 -7.73 -5.54 -6.58
C VAL A 100 -7.02 -4.44 -7.37
N ALA A 101 -6.05 -4.79 -8.23
CA ALA A 101 -5.35 -3.82 -9.05
C ALA A 101 -6.32 -3.03 -9.96
N GLU A 102 -7.24 -3.73 -10.63
CA GLU A 102 -8.30 -3.11 -11.45
C GLU A 102 -9.15 -2.13 -10.64
N GLU A 103 -9.62 -2.53 -9.45
CA GLU A 103 -10.41 -1.66 -8.57
C GLU A 103 -9.61 -0.45 -8.03
N LEU A 104 -8.29 -0.58 -7.86
CA LEU A 104 -7.42 0.51 -7.40
C LEU A 104 -7.17 1.56 -8.48
N VAL A 105 -7.01 1.15 -9.75
CA VAL A 105 -6.85 2.08 -10.88
C VAL A 105 -8.18 2.70 -11.33
N GLY A 106 -9.29 2.09 -10.87
CA GLY A 106 -10.65 2.48 -11.20
C GLY A 106 -11.29 1.44 -12.12
N ALA A 107 -12.37 0.83 -11.63
CA ALA A 107 -13.43 0.34 -12.50
C ALA A 107 -13.96 1.46 -13.42
#